data_AF-A0A914Z6T0-F1
#
_entry.id   AF-A0A914Z6T0-F1
#
_cell.length_a   1.000
_cell.length_b   1.000
_cell.length_c   1.000
_cell.angle_alpha   90.00
_cell.angle_beta   90.00
_cell.angle_gamma   90.00
#
_symmetry.space_group_name_H-M   'P 1'
#
loop_
_entity.id
_entity.type
_entity.pdbx_description
1 polymer ?
#
loop_
_entity_poly.entity_id
_entity_poly.type
_entity_poly.pdbx_seq_one_letter_code
_entity_poly.pdbx_strand_id
1 'polypeptide(L)'
;MSDQELKERLMSYQDFERDVKLGIESSLTEDKNGDVIFDKLSSSSSSSPWKGRPAFLDWRTKGKVTRVKDQGQCGSCWAFSVTAAVESQIAIKRNELIELSEQQLIDCDSDNRGCSGGYRPWAFRE
;
A
#
# COMPACT_ATOMS: atom_id res chain seq x y z
N MET A 1 18.70 18.62 -7.24
CA MET A 1 17.35 18.22 -6.80
C MET A 1 17.13 18.90 -5.47
N SER A 2 16.13 19.78 -5.38
CA SER A 2 15.93 20.64 -4.20
C SER A 2 15.21 19.88 -3.09
N ASP A 3 15.43 20.27 -1.82
CA ASP A 3 14.70 19.75 -0.66
C ASP A 3 13.17 19.85 -0.79
N GLN A 4 12.70 20.73 -1.68
CA GLN A 4 11.29 20.91 -2.00
C GLN A 4 10.75 19.76 -2.87
N GLU A 5 11.53 19.29 -3.84
CA GLU A 5 11.17 18.14 -4.69
C GLU A 5 11.19 16.81 -3.92
N LEU A 6 11.98 16.72 -2.84
CA LEU A 6 12.00 15.58 -1.92
C LEU A 6 10.75 15.53 -1.03
N LYS A 7 10.26 16.67 -0.56
CA LYS A 7 9.02 16.76 0.24
C LYS A 7 7.76 16.45 -0.57
N GLU A 8 7.73 16.78 -1.86
CA GLU A 8 6.62 16.40 -2.75
C GLU A 8 6.64 14.91 -3.15
N ARG A 9 7.78 14.24 -2.99
CA ARG A 9 7.95 12.80 -3.29
C ARG A 9 7.85 11.89 -2.06
N LEU A 10 7.97 12.44 -0.86
CA LEU A 10 7.76 11.74 0.40
C LEU A 10 6.25 11.61 0.66
N MET A 11 5.73 10.42 0.39
CA MET A 11 4.36 10.06 0.77
C MET A 11 4.29 10.04 2.30
N SER A 12 3.66 11.05 2.92
CA SER A 12 3.44 11.00 4.37
C SER A 12 2.50 9.84 4.72
N TYR A 13 2.52 9.40 5.97
CA TYR A 13 1.57 8.38 6.45
C TYR A 13 0.10 8.74 6.13
N GLN A 14 -0.25 10.03 6.15
CA GLN A 14 -1.59 10.50 5.81
C GLN A 14 -1.85 10.45 4.29
N ASP A 15 -0.84 10.71 3.47
CA ASP A 15 -0.92 10.51 2.03
C ASP A 15 -1.05 9.03 1.69
N PHE A 16 -0.32 8.16 2.39
CA PHE A 16 -0.44 6.70 2.26
C PHE A 16 -1.86 6.23 2.61
N GLU A 17 -2.44 6.65 3.74
CA GLU A 17 -3.82 6.31 4.08
C GLU A 17 -4.83 6.85 3.06
N ARG A 18 -4.62 8.09 2.59
CA ARG A 18 -5.42 8.68 1.51
C ARG A 18 -5.30 7.88 0.22
N ASP A 19 -4.10 7.41 -0.11
CA ASP A 19 -3.79 6.72 -1.35
C ASP A 19 -4.32 5.28 -1.36
N VAL A 20 -4.28 4.59 -0.22
CA VAL A 20 -5.03 3.35 0.02
C VAL A 20 -6.53 3.59 -0.23
N LYS A 21 -7.08 4.70 0.27
CA LYS A 21 -8.49 5.04 0.07
C LYS A 21 -8.81 5.40 -1.39
N LEU A 22 -7.96 6.16 -2.06
CA LEU A 22 -8.11 6.52 -3.47
C LEU A 22 -7.96 5.32 -4.41
N GLY A 23 -7.11 4.34 -4.06
CA GLY A 23 -7.02 3.07 -4.79
C GLY A 23 -8.29 2.22 -4.69
N ILE A 24 -9.10 2.41 -3.64
CA ILE A 24 -10.45 1.88 -3.56
C ILE A 24 -11.39 2.70 -4.47
N GLU A 25 -11.25 4.03 -4.48
CA GLU A 25 -12.09 4.94 -5.27
C GLU A 25 -11.86 4.87 -6.79
N SER A 26 -10.67 4.50 -7.27
CA SER A 26 -10.40 4.34 -8.71
C SER A 26 -11.04 3.09 -9.33
N SER A 27 -11.65 2.22 -8.50
CA SER A 27 -12.45 1.07 -8.96
C SER A 27 -13.95 1.39 -9.07
N LEU A 28 -14.33 2.66 -8.96
CA LEU A 28 -15.71 3.14 -8.99
C LEU A 28 -16.11 3.51 -10.43
N THR A 29 -17.22 2.97 -10.91
CA THR A 29 -17.88 3.44 -12.15
C THR A 29 -19.17 4.16 -11.81
N GLU A 30 -19.43 5.31 -12.44
CA GLU A 30 -20.70 6.05 -12.31
C GLU A 30 -21.76 5.40 -13.20
N ASP A 31 -22.98 5.25 -12.68
CA ASP A 31 -24.12 4.89 -13.50
C ASP A 31 -24.73 6.12 -14.20
N LYS A 32 -25.79 5.88 -14.97
CA LYS A 32 -26.47 6.92 -15.76
C LYS A 32 -27.19 7.97 -14.91
N ASN A 33 -27.25 7.79 -13.59
CA ASN A 33 -27.84 8.72 -12.64
C ASN A 33 -26.77 9.45 -11.81
N GLY A 34 -25.48 9.20 -12.07
CA GLY A 34 -24.37 9.75 -11.29
C GLY A 34 -24.12 9.01 -9.98
N ASP A 35 -24.74 7.84 -9.78
CA ASP A 35 -24.49 7.00 -8.63
C ASP A 35 -23.29 6.10 -8.88
N VAL A 36 -22.37 6.09 -7.93
CA VAL A 36 -21.20 5.22 -7.95
C VAL A 36 -21.66 3.77 -7.75
N ILE A 37 -21.56 2.95 -8.81
CA ILE A 37 -21.91 1.53 -8.79
C ILE A 37 -20.65 0.68 -8.60
N PHE A 38 -20.69 -0.13 -7.53
CA PHE A 38 -19.91 -1.35 -7.41
C PHE A 38 -20.74 -2.48 -7.99
N ASP A 39 -20.16 -3.35 -8.83
CA ASP A 39 -20.88 -4.43 -9.51
C ASP A 39 -21.67 -5.29 -8.49
N LYS A 40 -22.95 -4.95 -8.39
CA LYS A 40 -24.12 -5.66 -7.88
C LYS A 40 -23.92 -6.57 -6.67
N LEU A 41 -24.07 -6.02 -5.46
CA LEU A 41 -24.77 -6.71 -4.37
C LEU A 41 -25.76 -5.77 -3.69
N SER A 42 -27.01 -6.22 -3.66
CA SER A 42 -28.22 -5.47 -3.37
C SER A 42 -28.27 -4.89 -1.95
N SER A 43 -28.79 -3.66 -1.88
CA SER A 43 -29.71 -3.13 -0.86
C SER A 43 -29.53 -3.60 0.59
N SER A 44 -28.99 -2.73 1.45
CA SER A 44 -29.82 -2.13 2.51
C SER A 44 -29.02 -1.11 3.30
N SER A 45 -29.72 -0.04 3.62
CA SER A 45 -29.33 1.09 4.43
C SER A 45 -28.81 0.68 5.81
N SER A 46 -27.51 0.82 6.03
CA SER A 46 -26.94 1.11 7.34
C SER A 46 -25.68 1.96 7.12
N SER A 47 -25.46 2.95 7.97
CA SER A 47 -24.24 3.78 8.00
C SER A 47 -23.06 2.92 8.46
N SER A 48 -22.67 2.01 7.57
CA SER A 48 -21.65 1.04 7.78
C SER A 48 -20.32 1.62 7.29
N PRO A 49 -19.22 1.52 8.06
CA PRO A 49 -17.89 1.94 7.62
C PRO A 49 -17.39 1.17 6.38
N TRP A 50 -18.16 0.17 5.94
CA TRP A 50 -17.93 -0.66 4.77
C TRP A 50 -18.69 -0.17 3.53
N LYS A 51 -19.52 0.87 3.64
CA LYS A 51 -20.26 1.44 2.51
C LYS A 51 -19.26 1.98 1.48
N GLY A 52 -19.26 1.40 0.27
CA GLY A 52 -18.33 1.74 -0.81
C GLY A 52 -17.04 0.91 -0.85
N ARG A 53 -16.87 -0.11 0.01
CA ARG A 53 -15.74 -1.05 -0.10
C ARG A 53 -16.16 -2.32 -0.88
N PRO A 54 -15.27 -2.87 -1.72
CA PRO A 54 -15.50 -4.18 -2.35
C PRO A 54 -15.79 -5.27 -1.31
N ALA A 55 -16.73 -6.17 -1.61
CA ALA A 55 -16.91 -7.41 -0.85
C ALA A 55 -15.69 -8.34 -0.98
N PHE A 56 -15.01 -8.28 -2.13
CA PHE A 56 -13.78 -9.03 -2.41
C PHE A 56 -12.79 -8.14 -3.16
N LEU A 57 -11.56 -8.06 -2.64
CA LEU A 57 -10.47 -7.34 -3.27
C LEU A 57 -9.20 -8.18 -3.17
N ASP A 58 -8.62 -8.50 -4.31
CA ASP A 58 -7.32 -9.14 -4.41
C ASP A 58 -6.41 -8.28 -5.29
N TRP A 59 -5.40 -7.66 -4.70
CA TRP A 59 -4.44 -6.82 -5.43
C TRP A 59 -3.55 -7.64 -6.38
N ARG A 60 -3.42 -8.96 -6.16
CA ARG A 60 -2.63 -9.86 -7.02
C ARG A 60 -3.28 -10.00 -8.40
N THR A 61 -4.60 -10.16 -8.44
CA THR A 61 -5.35 -10.27 -9.72
C THR A 61 -5.31 -8.97 -10.52
N LYS A 62 -5.01 -7.85 -9.86
CA LYS A 62 -4.83 -6.53 -10.47
C LYS A 62 -3.37 -6.21 -10.84
N GLY A 63 -2.44 -7.15 -10.66
CA GLY A 63 -1.02 -6.94 -10.93
C GLY A 63 -0.35 -5.89 -10.02
N LYS A 64 -0.86 -5.72 -8.80
CA LYS A 64 -0.40 -4.71 -7.83
C LYS A 64 0.44 -5.31 -6.69
N VAL A 65 0.89 -6.55 -6.83
CA VAL A 65 1.67 -7.26 -5.83
C VAL A 65 2.82 -7.96 -6.56
N THR A 66 4.03 -7.80 -6.05
CA THR A 66 5.25 -8.46 -6.56
C THR A 66 5.21 -9.96 -6.27
N ARG A 67 6.21 -10.71 -6.77
CA ARG A 67 6.31 -12.13 -6.43
C ARG A 67 6.52 -12.32 -4.93
N VAL A 68 6.18 -13.51 -4.43
CA VAL A 68 6.53 -13.89 -3.05
C VAL A 68 8.05 -13.91 -2.90
N LYS A 69 8.54 -13.33 -1.79
CA LYS A 69 9.95 -13.28 -1.42
C LYS A 69 10.20 -14.11 -0.16
N ASP A 70 11.47 -14.39 0.15
CA ASP A 70 11.89 -15.20 1.31
C ASP A 70 12.86 -14.42 2.20
N GLN A 71 12.52 -14.27 3.48
CA GLN A 71 13.35 -13.62 4.49
C GLN A 71 14.44 -14.53 5.06
N GLY A 72 14.37 -15.83 4.80
CA GLY A 72 15.29 -16.83 5.35
C GLY A 72 15.26 -16.89 6.88
N GLN A 73 16.40 -17.23 7.48
CA GLN A 73 16.58 -17.32 8.94
C GLN A 73 16.95 -15.96 9.56
N CYS A 74 16.23 -14.90 9.17
CA CYS A 74 16.43 -13.54 9.63
C CYS A 74 15.10 -12.98 10.14
N GLY A 75 15.07 -12.33 11.31
CA GLY A 75 13.88 -11.65 11.86
C GLY A 75 13.51 -10.35 11.14
N SER A 76 13.60 -10.33 9.81
CA SER A 76 13.42 -9.15 8.95
C SER A 76 12.01 -8.99 8.36
N CYS A 77 11.02 -9.73 8.87
CA CYS A 77 9.63 -9.65 8.37
C CYS A 77 9.06 -8.22 8.39
N TRP A 78 9.58 -7.36 9.27
CA TRP A 78 9.25 -5.93 9.33
C TRP A 78 9.65 -5.19 8.05
N ALA A 79 10.84 -5.45 7.50
CA ALA A 79 11.34 -4.85 6.28
C ALA A 79 10.54 -5.35 5.07
N PHE A 80 10.33 -6.66 4.96
CA PHE A 80 9.51 -7.26 3.89
C PHE A 80 8.08 -6.71 3.87
N SER A 81 7.47 -6.51 5.05
CA SER A 81 6.11 -5.96 5.16
C SER A 81 6.02 -4.53 4.63
N VAL A 82 7.00 -3.69 4.97
CA VAL A 82 7.04 -2.28 4.53
C VAL A 82 7.35 -2.19 3.04
N THR A 83 8.37 -2.92 2.59
CA THR A 83 8.77 -2.95 1.18
C THR A 83 7.61 -3.38 0.28
N ALA A 84 6.91 -4.49 0.61
CA ALA A 84 5.76 -4.95 -0.17
C ALA A 84 4.59 -3.93 -0.20
N ALA A 85 4.36 -3.21 0.90
CA ALA A 85 3.34 -2.17 0.95
C ALA A 85 3.69 -0.99 0.03
N VAL A 86 4.95 -0.55 0.04
CA VAL A 86 5.44 0.54 -0.83
C VAL A 86 5.41 0.13 -2.30
N GLU A 87 5.89 -1.07 -2.63
CA GLU A 87 5.80 -1.63 -3.99
C GLU A 87 4.35 -1.63 -4.50
N SER A 88 3.42 -2.09 -3.66
CA SER A 88 1.99 -2.14 -4.00
C SER A 88 1.42 -0.74 -4.23
N GLN A 89 1.78 0.25 -3.40
CA GLN A 89 1.35 1.63 -3.61
C GLN A 89 1.90 2.24 -4.89
N ILE A 90 3.17 1.99 -5.20
CA ILE A 90 3.77 2.43 -6.47
C ILE A 90 3.03 1.78 -7.64
N ALA A 91 2.74 0.49 -7.57
CA ALA A 91 1.97 -0.21 -8.59
C ALA A 91 0.54 0.35 -8.73
N ILE A 92 -0.12 0.72 -7.63
CA ILE A 92 -1.47 1.32 -7.65
C ILE A 92 -1.44 2.71 -8.28
N LYS A 93 -0.47 3.55 -7.90
CA LYS A 93 -0.42 4.97 -8.28
C LYS A 93 0.21 5.23 -9.63
N ARG A 94 1.29 4.54 -9.94
CA ARG A 94 2.10 4.75 -11.14
C ARG A 94 1.88 3.67 -12.19
N ASN A 95 1.13 2.61 -11.85
CA ASN A 95 0.97 1.44 -12.71
C ASN A 95 2.30 0.75 -13.04
N GLU A 96 3.28 0.86 -12.14
CA GLU A 96 4.62 0.26 -12.26
C GLU A 96 4.82 -0.78 -11.17
N LEU A 97 5.03 -2.03 -11.56
CA LEU A 97 5.36 -3.10 -10.62
C LEU A 97 6.88 -3.21 -10.51
N ILE A 98 7.43 -2.60 -9.46
CA ILE A 98 8.86 -2.61 -9.18
C ILE A 98 9.18 -3.47 -7.96
N GLU A 99 10.38 -4.03 -7.93
CA GLU A 99 10.91 -4.69 -6.74
C GLU A 99 11.94 -3.79 -6.06
N LEU A 100 11.70 -3.52 -4.80
CA LEU A 100 12.55 -2.71 -3.93
C LEU A 100 13.41 -3.62 -3.04
N SER A 101 14.45 -3.04 -2.43
CA SER A 101 15.43 -3.76 -1.61
C SER A 101 15.02 -3.80 -0.14
N GLU A 102 14.58 -4.95 0.36
CA GLU A 102 14.43 -5.17 1.80
C GLU A 102 15.75 -5.02 2.55
N GLN A 103 16.86 -5.41 1.91
CA GLN A 103 18.20 -5.37 2.51
C GLN A 103 18.63 -3.95 2.87
N GLN A 104 18.20 -2.95 2.08
CA GLN A 104 18.47 -1.54 2.39
C GLN A 104 17.86 -1.14 3.73
N LEU A 105 16.61 -1.53 4.02
CA LEU A 105 16.01 -1.28 5.33
C LEU A 105 16.75 -2.06 6.42
N ILE A 106 17.08 -3.34 6.18
CA ILE A 106 17.79 -4.19 7.15
C ILE A 106 19.14 -3.58 7.55
N ASP A 107 19.86 -2.98 6.60
CA ASP A 107 21.21 -2.44 6.81
C ASP A 107 21.23 -0.99 7.30
N CYS A 108 20.26 -0.17 6.89
CA CYS A 108 20.32 1.28 7.08
C CYS A 108 19.37 1.84 8.14
N ASP A 109 18.28 1.13 8.45
CA ASP A 109 17.32 1.58 9.47
C ASP A 109 17.92 1.41 10.87
N SER A 110 18.33 2.55 11.44
CA SER A 110 19.01 2.59 12.74
C SER A 110 18.05 2.49 13.94
N ASP A 111 16.74 2.67 13.72
CA ASP A 111 15.71 2.51 14.75
C ASP A 111 15.37 1.02 14.96
N ASN A 112 15.54 0.21 13.90
CA ASN A 112 15.33 -1.23 13.90
C ASN A 112 16.62 -2.01 14.14
N ARG A 113 16.49 -3.35 14.28
CA ARG A 113 17.60 -4.23 14.70
C ARG A 113 17.94 -5.27 13.66
N GLY A 114 17.80 -4.94 12.37
CA GLY A 114 18.08 -5.85 11.26
C GLY A 114 17.39 -7.21 11.43
N CYS A 115 18.19 -8.29 11.49
CA CYS A 115 17.69 -9.65 11.71
C CYS A 115 17.19 -9.97 13.12
N SER A 116 17.37 -9.08 14.10
CA SER A 116 16.86 -9.27 15.47
C SER A 116 15.45 -8.73 15.67
N GLY A 117 14.77 -8.33 14.59
CA GLY A 117 13.41 -7.78 14.64
C GLY A 117 13.37 -6.28 14.38
N GLY A 118 12.13 -5.80 14.20
CA GLY A 118 11.86 -4.39 13.95
C GLY A 118 10.37 -4.07 13.97
N TYR A 119 10.06 -2.79 14.04
CA TYR A 119 8.72 -2.24 14.08
C TYR A 119 8.44 -1.48 12.79
N ARG A 120 7.47 -1.99 12.00
CA ARG A 120 7.12 -1.45 10.67
C ARG A 120 6.88 0.08 10.65
N PRO A 121 6.21 0.69 11.65
CA PRO A 121 6.06 2.15 11.68
C PRO A 121 7.36 2.94 11.76
N TRP A 122 8.46 2.36 12.24
CA TRP A 122 9.77 3.01 12.22
C TRP A 122 10.39 2.99 10.83
N ALA A 123 10.30 1.84 10.15
CA ALA A 123 10.78 1.66 8.79
C ALA A 123 10.05 2.52 7.73
N PHE A 124 8.86 3.02 8.03
CA PHE A 124 8.17 4.01 7.18
C PHE A 124 8.70 5.45 7.34
N ARG A 125 9.58 5.71 8.32
CA ARG A 125 10.18 7.03 8.54
C ARG A 125 11.54 7.21 7.87
N GLU A 126 12.08 6.15 7.30
CA GLU A 126 13.34 6.14 6.54
C GLU A 126 13.24 6.93 5.23
#